data_AF-A0A5B1BCG6-F1
#
_entry.id   AF-A0A5B1BCG6-F1
#
_cell.length_a   1.000
_cell.length_b   1.000
_cell.length_c   1.000
_cell.angle_alpha   90.00
_cell.angle_beta   90.00
_cell.angle_gamma   90.00
#
_symmetry.space_group_name_H-M   'P 1'
#
loop_
_entity.id
_entity.type
_entity.pdbx_description
1 polymer ?
#
loop_
_entity_poly.entity_id
_entity_poly.type
_entity_poly.pdbx_seq_one_letter_code
_entity_poly.pdbx_strand_id
1 'polypeptide(L)'
;MYAGNYAAHIKVAGTHEKVVELATNTTYVLSAYVKVTSGEINLGIKENTTSGTIIESIRLTNTDYEKATVTFTTGSERNLKFFLFAPQETDEGFGDNFEIAAVGGNPVLVKPAVFIEDFSFTNDPVLNPQGDQLTLSCLILTKRIWIEKCKFISIIRFTNKNFASNDILFLLYFLHKMKQ
;
A
#
# COMPACT_ATOMS: atom_id res chain seq x y z
N MET A 1 15.35 1.06 4.45
CA MET A 1 14.45 2.13 4.90
C MET A 1 15.20 3.45 4.88
N TYR A 2 14.54 4.55 4.54
CA TYR A 2 15.16 5.87 4.52
C TYR A 2 15.04 6.56 5.88
N ALA A 3 13.85 6.52 6.50
CA ALA A 3 13.61 7.05 7.85
C ALA A 3 12.52 6.26 8.61
N GLY A 4 12.48 6.38 9.93
CA GLY A 4 11.42 5.77 10.75
C GLY A 4 11.65 4.29 11.09
N ASN A 5 10.59 3.48 11.10
CA ASN A 5 10.64 2.03 11.39
C ASN A 5 10.15 1.15 10.24
N TYR A 6 9.50 1.74 9.23
CA TYR A 6 8.83 1.01 8.15
C TYR A 6 9.00 1.71 6.81
N ALA A 7 9.11 0.92 5.74
CA ALA A 7 9.06 1.39 4.36
C ALA A 7 8.16 0.45 3.54
N ALA A 8 7.58 0.94 2.46
CA ALA A 8 6.90 0.08 1.49
C ALA A 8 7.96 -0.81 0.82
N HIS A 9 7.78 -2.13 0.87
CA HIS A 9 8.62 -3.11 0.20
C HIS A 9 7.80 -3.77 -0.90
N ILE A 10 8.34 -3.77 -2.12
CA ILE A 10 7.77 -4.48 -3.25
C ILE A 10 8.80 -5.46 -3.79
N LYS A 11 8.35 -6.68 -4.04
CA LYS A 11 9.16 -7.78 -4.53
C LYS A 11 8.30 -8.57 -5.49
N VAL A 12 8.88 -8.94 -6.62
CA VAL A 12 8.21 -9.54 -7.78
C VAL A 12 7.20 -8.61 -8.44
N ALA A 13 6.59 -9.05 -9.55
CA ALA A 13 5.69 -8.22 -10.31
C ALA A 13 4.48 -7.81 -9.44
N GLY A 14 4.19 -6.51 -9.38
CA GLY A 14 3.08 -6.01 -8.58
C GLY A 14 3.12 -4.51 -8.38
N THR A 15 2.07 -3.99 -7.73
CA THR A 15 1.89 -2.55 -7.51
C THR A 15 1.42 -2.26 -6.10
N HIS A 16 2.07 -1.30 -5.44
CA HIS A 16 1.48 -0.60 -4.28
C HIS A 16 0.78 0.65 -4.77
N GLU A 17 -0.50 0.81 -4.44
CA GLU A 17 -1.31 1.95 -4.88
C GLU A 17 -1.99 2.64 -3.71
N LYS A 18 -2.20 3.95 -3.86
CA LYS A 18 -3.02 4.73 -2.93
C LYS A 18 -3.84 5.75 -3.69
N VAL A 19 -5.14 5.74 -3.42
CA VAL A 19 -6.09 6.74 -3.90
C VAL A 19 -5.87 8.06 -3.17
N VAL A 20 -5.87 9.16 -3.93
CA VAL A 20 -5.75 10.54 -3.47
C VAL A 20 -6.80 11.42 -4.15
N GLU A 21 -7.28 12.43 -3.43
CA GLU A 21 -8.22 13.44 -3.92
C GLU A 21 -7.48 14.75 -4.13
N LEU A 22 -7.40 15.22 -5.37
CA LEU A 22 -6.66 16.43 -5.76
C LEU A 22 -7.61 17.45 -6.41
N ALA A 23 -7.22 18.73 -6.37
CA ALA A 23 -7.90 19.76 -7.16
C ALA A 23 -7.63 19.55 -8.65
N THR A 24 -8.64 19.80 -9.49
CA THR A 24 -8.53 19.71 -10.96
C THR A 24 -7.62 20.80 -11.52
N ASN A 25 -7.12 20.60 -12.74
CA ASN A 25 -6.30 21.57 -13.49
C ASN A 25 -5.15 22.20 -12.68
N THR A 26 -4.59 21.44 -11.73
CA THR A 26 -3.54 21.91 -10.81
C THR A 26 -2.29 21.05 -11.00
N THR A 27 -1.12 21.69 -11.02
CA THR A 27 0.16 20.99 -11.10
C THR A 27 0.62 20.57 -9.71
N TYR A 28 1.05 19.32 -9.57
CA TYR A 28 1.57 18.73 -8.34
C TYR A 28 2.94 18.11 -8.58
N VAL A 29 3.68 17.94 -7.48
CA VAL A 29 4.89 17.13 -7.39
C VAL A 29 4.60 15.96 -6.45
N LEU A 30 4.61 14.75 -6.98
CA LEU A 30 4.72 13.51 -6.21
C LEU A 30 6.20 13.24 -5.93
N SER A 31 6.56 12.96 -4.69
CA SER A 31 7.91 12.57 -4.33
C SER A 31 7.95 11.41 -3.35
N ALA A 32 9.01 10.62 -3.39
CA ALA A 32 9.29 9.53 -2.45
C ALA A 32 10.80 9.26 -2.42
N TYR A 33 11.30 8.69 -1.32
CA TYR A 33 12.63 8.10 -1.29
C TYR A 33 12.55 6.64 -1.72
N VAL A 34 13.19 6.31 -2.83
CA VAL A 34 13.13 4.97 -3.42
C VAL A 34 14.53 4.37 -3.44
N LYS A 35 14.62 3.06 -3.17
CA LYS A 35 15.83 2.25 -3.34
C LYS A 35 15.46 0.99 -4.11
N VAL A 36 16.17 0.71 -5.19
CA VAL A 36 16.01 -0.50 -6.00
C VAL A 36 17.05 -1.54 -5.58
N THR A 37 16.60 -2.74 -5.28
CA THR A 37 17.47 -3.87 -4.90
C THR A 37 17.82 -4.71 -6.13
N SER A 38 16.87 -4.90 -7.04
CA SER A 38 17.06 -5.57 -8.33
C SER A 38 16.08 -5.05 -9.36
N GLY A 39 16.52 -5.02 -10.63
CA GLY A 39 15.68 -4.65 -11.76
C GLY A 39 15.32 -3.17 -11.78
N GLU A 40 14.01 -2.86 -11.88
CA GLU A 40 13.51 -1.50 -11.91
C GLU A 40 12.24 -1.31 -11.07
N ILE A 41 12.03 -0.07 -10.61
CA ILE A 41 10.81 0.34 -9.93
C ILE A 41 10.26 1.60 -10.62
N ASN A 42 8.96 1.62 -10.89
CA ASN A 42 8.29 2.79 -11.45
C ASN A 42 7.50 3.51 -10.35
N LEU A 43 7.73 4.82 -10.21
CA LEU A 43 6.93 5.71 -9.35
C LEU A 43 6.08 6.59 -10.26
N GLY A 44 4.78 6.69 -10.00
CA GLY A 44 3.93 7.51 -10.85
C GLY A 44 2.53 7.77 -10.32
N ILE A 45 1.73 8.43 -11.16
CA ILE A 45 0.33 8.78 -10.93
C ILE A 45 -0.50 8.34 -12.13
N LYS A 46 -1.70 7.82 -11.86
CA LYS A 46 -2.65 7.35 -12.88
C LYS A 46 -4.09 7.67 -12.49
N GLU A 47 -4.96 7.59 -13.48
CA GLU A 47 -6.41 7.71 -13.28
C GLU A 47 -6.93 6.61 -12.34
N ASN A 48 -7.87 6.94 -11.44
CA ASN A 48 -8.61 5.91 -10.68
C ASN A 48 -9.84 5.42 -11.47
N THR A 49 -9.59 4.89 -12.66
CA THR A 49 -10.61 4.37 -13.58
C THR A 49 -10.23 2.95 -14.00
N THR A 50 -11.15 2.24 -14.66
CA THR A 50 -10.89 0.88 -15.17
C THR A 50 -9.74 0.83 -16.18
N SER A 51 -9.51 1.90 -16.96
CA SER A 51 -8.36 1.97 -17.87
C SER A 51 -7.04 2.17 -17.13
N GLY A 52 -7.07 2.83 -15.97
CA GLY A 52 -5.87 3.08 -15.16
C GLY A 52 -4.78 3.84 -15.92
N THR A 53 -5.18 4.74 -16.81
CA THR A 53 -4.27 5.48 -17.70
C THR A 53 -3.18 6.17 -16.89
N ILE A 54 -1.92 5.87 -17.19
CA ILE A 54 -0.78 6.53 -16.55
C ILE A 54 -0.76 7.99 -17.00
N ILE A 55 -0.79 8.90 -16.04
CA ILE A 55 -0.71 10.35 -16.29
C ILE A 55 0.77 10.74 -16.41
N GLU A 56 1.58 10.30 -15.45
CA GLU A 56 3.03 10.50 -15.49
C GLU A 56 3.73 9.46 -14.60
N SER A 57 4.94 9.06 -14.98
CA SER A 57 5.76 8.15 -14.19
C SER A 57 7.25 8.28 -14.50
N ILE A 58 8.08 7.88 -13.53
CA ILE A 58 9.52 7.75 -13.72
C ILE A 58 9.96 6.33 -13.41
N ARG A 59 10.94 5.86 -14.17
CA ARG A 59 11.63 4.60 -13.98
C ARG A 59 12.88 4.82 -13.13
N LEU A 60 13.04 4.00 -12.10
CA LEU A 60 14.11 4.09 -11.12
C LEU A 60 14.92 2.79 -11.12
N THR A 61 16.25 2.92 -11.03
CA THR A 61 17.22 1.81 -10.97
C THR A 61 18.31 2.06 -9.93
N ASN A 62 18.15 3.09 -9.10
CA ASN A 62 19.13 3.51 -8.11
C ASN A 62 19.23 2.52 -6.95
N THR A 63 20.45 2.13 -6.59
CA THR A 63 20.70 1.08 -5.57
C THR A 63 20.76 1.61 -4.14
N ASP A 64 20.78 2.93 -3.96
CA ASP A 64 20.67 3.62 -2.68
C ASP A 64 19.38 4.42 -2.60
N TYR A 65 18.98 4.83 -1.39
CA TYR A 65 17.79 5.67 -1.25
C TYR A 65 18.04 7.05 -1.86
N GLU A 66 17.29 7.37 -2.91
CA GLU A 66 17.32 8.67 -3.56
C GLU A 66 15.91 9.25 -3.61
N LYS A 67 15.82 10.58 -3.51
CA LYS A 67 14.54 11.28 -3.64
C LYS A 67 14.14 11.31 -5.11
N ALA A 68 13.11 10.56 -5.44
CA ALA A 68 12.48 10.52 -6.75
C ALA A 68 11.32 11.54 -6.79
N THR A 69 11.17 12.25 -7.90
CA THR A 69 10.13 13.29 -8.07
C THR A 69 9.43 13.17 -9.42
N VAL A 70 8.10 13.20 -9.40
CA VAL A 70 7.22 13.16 -10.57
C VAL A 70 6.35 14.43 -10.56
N THR A 71 6.53 15.29 -11.55
CA THR A 71 5.69 16.49 -11.72
C THR A 71 4.57 16.17 -12.69
N PHE A 72 3.32 16.43 -12.32
CA PHE A 72 2.17 16.15 -13.16
C PHE A 72 1.10 17.23 -13.01
N THR A 73 0.21 17.37 -14.00
CA THR A 73 -0.95 18.26 -13.93
C THR A 73 -2.22 17.44 -14.00
N THR A 74 -3.10 17.60 -13.00
CA THR A 74 -4.41 16.94 -12.98
C THR A 74 -5.29 17.47 -14.11
N GLY A 75 -6.09 16.60 -14.74
CA GLY A 75 -7.15 17.03 -15.65
C GLY A 75 -8.45 17.39 -14.92
N SER A 76 -9.58 16.97 -15.48
CA SER A 76 -10.91 17.12 -14.86
C SER A 76 -11.21 16.11 -13.76
N GLU A 77 -10.43 15.02 -13.68
CA GLU A 77 -10.56 14.01 -12.63
C GLU A 77 -9.87 14.48 -11.34
N ARG A 78 -10.50 14.20 -10.20
CA ARG A 78 -10.00 14.56 -8.87
C ARG A 78 -9.49 13.34 -8.13
N ASN A 79 -10.07 12.18 -8.41
CA ASN A 79 -9.74 10.94 -7.76
C ASN A 79 -8.68 10.19 -8.58
N LEU A 80 -7.43 10.25 -8.12
CA LEU A 80 -6.28 9.65 -8.78
C LEU A 80 -5.61 8.61 -7.89
N LYS A 81 -4.74 7.78 -8.47
CA LYS A 81 -3.89 6.85 -7.72
C LYS A 81 -2.43 7.16 -7.96
N PHE A 82 -1.65 7.30 -6.89
CA PHE A 82 -0.20 7.15 -7.04
C PHE A 82 0.18 5.68 -6.87
N PHE A 83 1.28 5.30 -7.50
CA PHE A 83 1.76 3.92 -7.50
C PHE A 83 3.27 3.81 -7.35
N LEU A 84 3.70 2.71 -6.72
CA LEU A 84 5.05 2.16 -6.79
C LEU A 84 4.92 0.78 -7.44
N PHE A 85 5.51 0.59 -8.61
CA PHE A 85 5.29 -0.58 -9.48
C PHE A 85 6.59 -1.32 -9.76
N ALA A 86 6.58 -2.63 -9.58
CA ALA A 86 7.62 -3.57 -9.99
C ALA A 86 7.13 -4.31 -11.25
N PRO A 87 7.74 -4.07 -12.43
CA PRO A 87 7.26 -4.67 -13.69
C PRO A 87 7.47 -6.16 -13.83
N GLN A 88 8.55 -6.71 -13.26
CA GLN A 88 8.96 -8.08 -13.47
C GLN A 88 9.05 -8.88 -12.17
N GLU A 89 8.97 -10.20 -12.29
CA GLU A 89 9.10 -11.15 -11.17
C GLU A 89 10.47 -11.08 -10.46
N THR A 90 11.47 -10.48 -11.11
CA THR A 90 12.82 -10.28 -10.58
C THR A 90 13.03 -8.93 -9.93
N ASP A 91 12.05 -8.03 -10.02
CA ASP A 91 12.20 -6.66 -9.56
C ASP A 91 11.91 -6.58 -8.06
N GLU A 92 12.73 -5.81 -7.35
CA GLU A 92 12.60 -5.63 -5.92
C GLU A 92 13.05 -4.22 -5.52
N GLY A 93 12.29 -3.56 -4.67
CA GLY A 93 12.62 -2.24 -4.21
C GLY A 93 11.82 -1.78 -3.02
N PHE A 94 12.22 -0.64 -2.49
CA PHE A 94 11.63 -0.02 -1.32
C PHE A 94 11.28 1.42 -1.62
N GLY A 95 10.12 1.87 -1.16
CA GLY A 95 9.70 3.27 -1.21
C GLY A 95 9.34 3.78 0.18
N ASP A 96 9.66 5.02 0.48
CA ASP A 96 9.47 5.63 1.79
C ASP A 96 9.18 7.13 1.68
N ASN A 97 8.57 7.72 2.71
CA ASN A 97 8.24 9.15 2.79
C ASN A 97 7.56 9.71 1.52
N PHE A 98 6.48 9.07 1.09
CA PHE A 98 5.67 9.55 -0.04
C PHE A 98 4.97 10.87 0.29
N GLU A 99 5.03 11.82 -0.63
CA GLU A 99 4.45 13.16 -0.49
C GLU A 99 3.88 13.63 -1.83
N ILE A 100 2.75 14.34 -1.80
CA ILE A 100 2.18 15.02 -2.97
C ILE A 100 1.89 16.47 -2.61
N ALA A 101 2.49 17.41 -3.33
CA ALA A 101 2.37 18.84 -3.06
C ALA A 101 1.99 19.62 -4.31
N ALA A 102 1.05 20.57 -4.20
CA ALA A 102 0.72 21.47 -5.30
C ALA A 102 1.89 22.44 -5.56
N VAL A 103 2.23 22.67 -6.84
CA VAL A 103 3.26 23.65 -7.21
C VAL A 103 2.75 25.05 -6.87
N GLY A 104 3.50 25.77 -6.03
CA GLY A 104 3.11 27.11 -5.55
C GLY A 104 2.11 27.14 -4.40
N GLY A 105 1.66 25.98 -3.91
CA GLY A 105 0.91 25.85 -2.66
C GLY A 105 1.82 25.37 -1.51
N ASN A 106 1.35 25.49 -0.26
CA ASN A 106 1.99 24.73 0.83
C ASN A 106 1.90 23.24 0.51
N PRO A 107 2.95 22.44 0.75
CA PRO A 107 2.90 21.01 0.52
C PRO A 107 1.75 20.40 1.31
N VAL A 108 0.89 19.64 0.62
CA VAL A 108 -0.07 18.77 1.29
C VAL A 108 0.75 17.62 1.85
N LEU A 109 1.16 17.73 3.11
CA LEU A 109 1.80 16.63 3.80
C LEU A 109 0.79 15.48 3.87
N VAL A 110 0.92 14.54 2.95
CA VAL A 110 0.25 13.24 3.02
C VAL A 110 1.01 12.42 4.05
N LYS A 111 1.00 12.88 5.31
CA LYS A 111 1.49 12.07 6.43
C LYS A 111 0.76 10.73 6.28
N PRO A 112 1.48 9.59 6.14
CA PRO A 112 0.81 8.32 6.06
C PRO A 112 -0.16 8.28 7.23
N ALA A 113 -1.43 7.99 6.95
CA ALA A 113 -2.40 7.75 8.00
C ALA A 113 -1.77 6.65 8.86
N VAL A 114 -1.24 7.05 10.03
CA VAL A 114 -0.90 6.08 11.06
C VAL A 114 -2.26 5.53 11.43
N PHE A 115 -2.58 4.35 10.93
CA PHE A 115 -3.74 3.61 11.39
C PHE A 115 -3.47 3.28 12.85
N ILE A 116 -3.87 4.19 13.74
CA ILE A 116 -4.14 3.86 15.14
C ILE A 116 -5.54 3.28 15.14
N GLU A 117 -5.71 2.12 14.51
CA GLU A 117 -6.89 1.32 14.79
C GLU A 117 -6.51 0.43 15.97
N ASP A 118 -6.98 0.83 17.15
CA ASP A 118 -6.96 -0.04 18.32
C ASP A 118 -7.92 -1.20 18.02
N PHE A 119 -7.39 -2.26 17.43
CA PHE A 119 -8.13 -3.49 17.24
C PHE A 119 -8.33 -4.12 18.61
N SER A 120 -9.54 -3.98 19.14
CA SER A 120 -9.91 -4.52 20.44
C SER A 120 -10.57 -5.88 20.24
N PHE A 121 -9.98 -6.91 20.83
CA PHE A 121 -10.65 -8.20 20.93
C PHE A 121 -11.81 -8.07 21.93
N THR A 122 -12.98 -8.58 21.57
CA THR A 122 -14.09 -8.66 22.52
C THR A 122 -13.89 -9.79 23.53
N ASN A 123 -13.15 -10.81 23.11
CA ASN A 123 -12.72 -11.93 23.93
C ASN A 123 -11.31 -12.32 23.51
N ASP A 124 -10.53 -12.84 24.45
CA ASP A 124 -9.20 -13.38 24.15
C ASP A 124 -9.27 -14.41 23.00
N PRO A 125 -8.30 -14.42 22.08
CA PRO A 125 -8.18 -15.46 21.07
C PRO A 125 -8.19 -16.86 21.69
N VAL A 126 -9.04 -17.75 21.18
CA VAL A 126 -9.14 -19.12 21.68
C VAL A 126 -8.63 -20.10 20.63
N LEU A 127 -7.59 -20.84 20.98
CA LEU A 127 -7.16 -22.00 20.20
C LEU A 127 -8.02 -23.20 20.58
N ASN A 128 -8.52 -23.95 19.59
CA ASN A 128 -9.23 -25.17 19.88
C ASN A 128 -8.29 -26.23 20.50
N PRO A 129 -8.82 -27.24 21.21
CA PRO A 129 -8.00 -28.25 21.88
C PRO A 129 -7.06 -29.03 20.94
N GLN A 130 -7.39 -29.11 19.66
CA GLN A 130 -6.61 -29.79 18.62
C GLN A 130 -5.46 -28.93 18.07
N GLY A 131 -5.41 -27.63 18.42
CA GLY A 131 -4.32 -26.73 18.05
C GLY A 131 -4.32 -26.30 16.59
N ASP A 132 -5.36 -26.60 15.83
CA ASP A 132 -5.44 -26.38 14.38
C ASP A 132 -6.41 -25.24 14.00
N GLN A 133 -7.19 -24.72 14.96
CA GLN A 133 -8.12 -23.63 14.74
C GLN A 133 -8.01 -22.54 15.81
N LEU A 134 -7.72 -21.31 15.38
CA LEU A 134 -7.72 -20.11 16.22
C LEU A 134 -9.01 -19.31 15.98
N THR A 135 -9.75 -19.04 17.04
CA THR A 135 -10.98 -18.23 17.02
C THR A 135 -10.68 -16.83 17.51
N LEU A 136 -11.01 -15.81 16.69
CA LEU A 136 -10.86 -14.40 17.03
C LEU A 136 -12.25 -13.76 17.14
N SER A 137 -12.53 -13.07 18.24
CA SER A 137 -13.73 -12.27 18.41
C SER A 137 -13.34 -10.80 18.50
N CYS A 138 -13.87 -9.96 17.62
CA CYS A 138 -13.56 -8.53 17.59
C CYS A 138 -14.81 -7.69 17.37
N LEU A 139 -14.81 -6.48 17.95
CA LEU A 139 -15.85 -5.48 17.75
C LEU A 139 -15.36 -4.52 16.69
N ILE A 140 -15.89 -4.67 15.48
CA ILE A 140 -15.51 -3.82 14.35
C ILE A 140 -16.42 -2.59 14.38
N LEU A 141 -15.89 -1.45 14.81
CA LEU A 141 -16.64 -0.18 14.84
C LEU A 141 -16.69 0.52 13.47
N THR A 142 -15.91 0.07 12.48
CA THR A 142 -15.83 0.68 11.15
C THR A 142 -15.85 -0.35 10.01
N LYS A 143 -16.61 -0.04 8.96
CA LYS A 143 -17.24 -0.97 8.00
C LYS A 143 -16.31 -1.64 6.96
N ARG A 144 -15.00 -1.81 7.18
CA ARG A 144 -14.10 -2.44 6.18
C ARG A 144 -12.95 -3.24 6.80
N ILE A 145 -12.82 -4.52 6.41
CA ILE A 145 -11.57 -5.29 6.49
C ILE A 145 -11.46 -6.15 5.20
N TRP A 146 -10.28 -6.20 4.58
CA TRP A 146 -9.94 -7.00 3.39
C TRP A 146 -8.63 -7.78 3.62
N ILE A 147 -8.59 -9.08 3.29
CA ILE A 147 -7.39 -9.95 3.34
C ILE A 147 -7.55 -11.05 2.27
N GLU A 148 -6.59 -11.25 1.35
CA GLU A 148 -6.41 -12.57 0.71
C GLU A 148 -4.94 -12.95 0.38
N LYS A 149 -4.68 -14.26 0.61
CA LYS A 149 -3.51 -15.14 0.37
C LYS A 149 -2.30 -15.08 1.32
N CYS A 150 -2.49 -15.73 2.47
CA CYS A 150 -1.45 -16.27 3.37
C CYS A 150 -1.34 -17.80 3.20
N LYS A 151 -0.13 -18.38 3.24
CA LYS A 151 0.06 -19.84 3.41
C LYS A 151 0.76 -20.09 4.75
N PHE A 152 0.03 -20.69 5.69
CA PHE A 152 0.47 -21.12 7.02
C PHE A 152 0.10 -22.61 7.23
N ILE A 153 0.87 -23.32 8.06
CA ILE A 153 0.91 -24.80 8.12
C ILE A 153 -0.25 -25.44 8.92
N SER A 154 -1.30 -24.69 9.27
CA SER A 154 -2.58 -25.25 9.70
C SER A 154 -3.74 -24.30 9.34
N ILE A 155 -4.90 -24.90 9.05
CA ILE A 155 -5.94 -24.38 8.16
C ILE A 155 -6.82 -23.34 8.86
N ILE A 156 -6.92 -22.12 8.32
CA ILE A 156 -7.99 -21.17 8.65
C ILE A 156 -9.06 -21.26 7.54
N ARG A 157 -10.25 -21.76 7.87
CA ARG A 157 -11.43 -21.72 6.97
C ARG A 157 -12.29 -20.52 7.31
N PHE A 158 -12.54 -19.67 6.32
CA PHE A 158 -13.58 -18.65 6.36
C PHE A 158 -14.79 -19.15 5.54
N THR A 159 -15.98 -19.11 6.11
CA THR A 159 -17.23 -19.29 5.37
C THR A 159 -18.02 -18.01 5.44
N ASN A 160 -18.13 -17.29 4.32
CA ASN A 160 -19.12 -16.23 4.15
C ASN A 160 -19.67 -16.29 2.73
N LYS A 161 -21.00 -16.29 2.58
CA LYS A 161 -21.72 -16.61 1.33
C LYS A 161 -21.84 -15.46 0.31
N ASN A 162 -21.32 -14.26 0.60
CA ASN A 162 -21.80 -13.03 -0.07
C ASN A 162 -20.73 -12.02 -0.54
N PHE A 163 -19.64 -12.42 -1.21
CA PHE A 163 -18.76 -11.43 -1.87
C PHE A 163 -18.30 -11.85 -3.28
N ALA A 164 -18.24 -10.86 -4.19
CA ALA A 164 -17.87 -10.96 -5.60
C ALA A 164 -16.42 -10.46 -5.87
N SER A 165 -15.93 -10.77 -7.08
CA SER A 165 -14.57 -11.16 -7.48
C SER A 165 -13.37 -10.20 -7.33
N ASN A 166 -13.46 -8.93 -6.96
CA ASN A 166 -12.33 -8.02 -7.16
C ASN A 166 -12.11 -7.10 -5.95
N ASP A 167 -11.02 -7.31 -5.17
CA ASP A 167 -10.28 -6.29 -4.38
C ASP A 167 -9.25 -6.98 -3.43
N ILE A 168 -7.92 -6.85 -3.67
CA ILE A 168 -6.85 -7.44 -2.81
C ILE A 168 -5.66 -6.47 -2.68
N LEU A 169 -5.29 -6.06 -1.45
CA LEU A 169 -3.94 -5.60 -1.08
C LEU A 169 -3.72 -5.58 0.46
N PHE A 170 -2.51 -5.93 0.90
CA PHE A 170 -1.87 -5.80 2.24
C PHE A 170 -1.88 -7.00 3.22
N LEU A 171 -0.70 -7.63 3.44
CA LEU A 171 -0.49 -8.64 4.50
C LEU A 171 0.98 -8.89 4.94
N LEU A 172 1.87 -7.88 5.06
CA LEU A 172 3.23 -8.09 5.60
C LEU A 172 3.49 -7.57 7.02
N TYR A 173 2.61 -6.74 7.58
CA TYR A 173 2.90 -6.05 8.85
C TYR A 173 2.69 -6.92 10.11
N PHE A 174 1.85 -7.94 10.05
CA PHE A 174 1.32 -8.60 11.26
C PHE A 174 2.20 -9.73 11.85
N LEU A 175 3.11 -10.32 11.07
CA LEU A 175 3.81 -11.55 11.48
C LEU A 175 5.08 -11.34 12.31
N HIS A 176 5.64 -10.13 12.37
CA HIS A 176 6.87 -9.88 13.14
C HIS A 176 6.61 -9.64 14.63
N LYS A 177 5.42 -9.15 15.00
CA LYS A 177 5.08 -8.77 16.39
C LYS A 177 4.74 -9.94 17.31
N MET A 178 4.51 -11.15 16.79
CA MET A 178 4.24 -12.35 17.60
C MET A 178 5.47 -13.26 17.80
N LYS A 179 6.67 -12.83 17.40
CA LYS A 179 7.94 -13.54 17.62
C LYS A 179 8.84 -12.89 18.69
N GLN A 180 8.31 -11.97 19.48
CA GLN A 180 8.96 -11.42 20.67
C GLN A 180 8.11 -11.71 21.90
#